data_AF-A0A8T5TFM8-F1
#
_entry.id   AF-A0A8T5TFM8-F1
#
_cell.length_a   1.000
_cell.length_b   1.000
_cell.length_c   1.000
_cell.angle_alpha   90.00
_cell.angle_beta   90.00
_cell.angle_gamma   90.00
#
_symmetry.space_group_name_H-M   'P 1'
#
loop_
_entity.id
_entity.type
_entity.pdbx_description
1 polymer ?
#
loop_
_entity_poly.entity_id
_entity_poly.type
_entity_poly.pdbx_seq_one_letter_code
_entity_poly.pdbx_strand_id
1 'polypeptide(L)'
;MSENSESILRNYHCRVCDTTHEISLHKKISENQSKFPFSYFFLHGELKNILTTLYLDKHLEIRGVDVQKLTDDDIFSKDQVVSITSTLVKEIEELRKENEDLRSKLKKTTTKVK
;
A
#
# COMPACT_ATOMS: atom_id res chain seq x y z
N MET A 1 21.77 11.77 12.24
CA MET A 1 21.51 11.89 10.81
C MET A 1 21.50 10.48 10.24
N SER A 2 20.33 9.96 9.85
CA SER A 2 20.21 8.64 9.21
C SER A 2 19.07 8.73 8.19
N GLU A 3 19.43 9.16 6.99
CA GLU A 3 18.57 9.18 5.81
C GLU A 3 18.42 7.75 5.31
N ASN A 4 17.29 7.11 5.56
CA ASN A 4 16.97 5.79 5.02
C ASN A 4 15.89 5.96 3.94
N SER A 5 16.31 6.35 2.74
CA SER A 5 15.46 6.49 1.54
C SER A 5 15.17 5.10 0.91
N GLU A 6 14.50 4.23 1.68
CA GLU A 6 14.08 2.89 1.24
C GLU A 6 12.83 2.91 0.35
N SER A 7 12.18 4.06 0.19
CA SER A 7 11.04 4.26 -0.69
C SER A 7 11.43 4.95 -2.01
N ILE A 8 10.63 4.69 -3.04
CA ILE A 8 10.68 5.33 -4.34
C ILE A 8 9.32 5.99 -4.58
N LEU A 9 9.34 7.26 -4.98
CA LEU A 9 8.15 7.98 -5.38
C LEU A 9 7.80 7.67 -6.84
N ARG A 10 6.52 7.45 -7.10
CA ARG A 10 5.96 7.26 -8.44
C ARG A 10 4.69 8.07 -8.59
N ASN A 11 4.55 8.65 -9.77
CA ASN A 11 3.37 9.41 -10.15
C ASN A 11 2.54 8.62 -11.14
N TYR A 12 1.23 8.65 -10.98
CA TYR A 12 0.30 8.13 -11.95
C TYR A 12 -0.92 9.04 -12.05
N HIS A 13 -1.54 9.07 -13.22
CA HIS A 13 -2.76 9.83 -13.44
C HIS A 13 -3.97 8.91 -13.20
N CYS A 14 -4.83 9.30 -12.25
CA CYS A 14 -6.09 8.61 -11.98
C CYS A 14 -7.19 9.20 -12.85
N ARG A 15 -7.73 8.38 -13.77
CA ARG A 15 -8.81 8.80 -14.67
C ARG A 15 -10.17 9.01 -13.98
N VAL A 16 -10.35 8.47 -12.77
CA VAL A 16 -11.59 8.63 -11.99
C VAL A 16 -11.58 9.94 -11.20
N CYS A 17 -10.44 10.30 -10.61
CA CYS A 17 -10.27 11.57 -9.90
C CYS A 17 -9.94 12.75 -10.82
N ASP A 18 -9.49 12.45 -12.05
CA ASP A 18 -8.91 13.40 -13.00
C ASP A 18 -7.72 14.18 -12.42
N THR A 19 -6.90 13.50 -11.61
CA THR A 19 -5.72 14.09 -10.95
C THR A 19 -4.52 13.15 -10.98
N THR A 20 -3.33 13.73 -10.87
CA THR A 20 -2.09 12.97 -10.71
C THR A 20 -1.83 12.72 -9.24
N HIS A 21 -1.69 11.45 -8.87
CA HIS A 21 -1.35 11.03 -7.52
C HIS A 21 0.12 10.64 -7.44
N GLU A 22 0.74 10.98 -6.31
CA GLU A 22 2.05 10.50 -5.92
C GLU A 22 1.89 9.35 -4.92
N ILE A 23 2.63 8.26 -5.16
CA ILE A 23 2.68 7.11 -4.26
C ILE A 23 4.11 6.79 -3.86
N SER A 24 4.27 6.36 -2.61
CA SER A 24 5.56 5.94 -2.05
C SER A 24 5.61 4.41 -2.04
N LEU A 25 6.47 3.83 -2.88
CA LEU A 25 6.66 2.39 -2.99
C LEU A 25 7.93 1.97 -2.26
N HIS A 26 7.80 1.05 -1.31
CA HIS A 26 8.96 0.51 -0.61
C HIS A 26 9.75 -0.43 -1.53
N LYS A 27 11.07 -0.26 -1.67
CA LYS A 27 11.91 -1.06 -2.61
C LYS A 27 11.76 -2.58 -2.40
N LYS A 28 11.65 -3.02 -1.15
CA LYS A 28 11.43 -4.42 -0.75
C LYS A 28 10.17 -5.10 -1.33
N ILE A 29 9.21 -4.36 -1.90
CA ILE A 29 8.01 -5.00 -2.47
C ILE A 29 8.33 -5.79 -3.74
N SER A 30 9.35 -5.41 -4.51
CA SER A 30 9.75 -6.16 -5.71
C SER A 30 10.62 -7.38 -5.39
N GLU A 31 11.33 -7.38 -4.25
CA GLU A 31 12.24 -8.46 -3.84
C GLU A 31 11.51 -9.80 -3.63
N ASN A 32 10.23 -9.75 -3.24
CA ASN A 32 9.41 -10.93 -2.99
C ASN A 32 8.60 -11.39 -4.21
N GLN A 33 8.76 -10.76 -5.37
CA GLN A 33 7.96 -11.06 -6.56
C GLN A 33 8.73 -11.96 -7.53
N SER A 34 8.10 -13.07 -7.91
CA SER A 34 8.67 -14.04 -8.84
C SER A 34 8.30 -13.78 -10.31
N LYS A 35 7.35 -12.87 -10.57
CA LYS A 35 6.83 -12.55 -11.90
C LYS A 35 6.60 -11.06 -12.04
N PHE A 36 6.79 -10.54 -13.25
CA PHE A 36 6.65 -9.13 -13.59
C PHE A 36 5.88 -8.95 -14.92
N PRO A 37 5.09 -7.88 -15.08
CA PRO A 37 4.73 -6.92 -14.03
C PRO A 37 3.86 -7.58 -12.95
N PHE A 38 4.01 -7.15 -11.70
CA PHE A 38 3.17 -7.58 -10.58
C PHE A 38 2.15 -6.49 -10.24
N SER A 39 1.02 -6.89 -9.68
CA SER A 39 -0.04 -5.97 -9.31
C SER A 39 0.15 -5.44 -7.90
N TYR A 40 0.09 -4.12 -7.75
CA TYR A 40 0.07 -3.41 -6.48
C TYR A 40 -1.27 -2.68 -6.34
N PHE A 41 -1.94 -2.89 -5.21
CA PHE A 41 -3.30 -2.41 -5.00
C PHE A 41 -3.34 -1.43 -3.84
N PHE A 42 -4.13 -0.37 -4.00
CA PHE A 42 -4.45 0.54 -2.91
C PHE A 42 -5.77 1.25 -3.17
N LEU A 43 -6.36 1.77 -2.09
CA LEU A 43 -7.59 2.54 -2.12
C LEU A 43 -7.31 4.02 -1.92
N HIS A 44 -7.98 4.87 -2.69
CA HIS A 44 -7.96 6.33 -2.51
C HIS A 44 -9.34 6.95 -2.77
N GLY A 45 -9.45 8.27 -2.63
CA GLY A 45 -10.71 9.01 -2.67
C GLY A 45 -11.25 9.34 -1.27
N GLU A 46 -12.27 10.20 -1.20
CA GLU A 46 -12.82 10.74 0.05
C GLU A 46 -13.29 9.65 1.03
N LEU A 47 -13.86 8.57 0.49
CA LEU A 47 -14.34 7.41 1.24
C LEU A 47 -13.53 6.14 0.95
N LYS A 48 -12.31 6.27 0.39
CA LYS A 48 -11.51 5.13 -0.08
C LYS A 48 -12.28 4.20 -1.03
N ASN A 49 -13.15 4.78 -1.85
CA ASN A 49 -14.04 4.07 -2.76
C ASN A 49 -13.44 3.93 -4.17
N ILE A 50 -12.16 4.22 -4.38
CA ILE A 50 -11.49 4.05 -5.66
C ILE A 50 -10.36 3.06 -5.48
N LEU A 51 -10.50 1.89 -6.09
CA LEU A 51 -9.46 0.87 -6.16
C LEU A 51 -8.54 1.17 -7.34
N THR A 52 -7.26 1.32 -7.05
CA THR A 52 -6.22 1.45 -8.08
C THR A 52 -5.33 0.23 -8.06
N THR A 53 -5.16 -0.36 -9.23
CA THR A 53 -4.22 -1.43 -9.51
C THR A 53 -3.09 -0.88 -10.36
N LEU A 54 -1.87 -0.89 -9.84
CA LEU A 54 -0.67 -0.56 -10.59
C LEU A 54 0.04 -1.83 -10.99
N TYR A 55 0.38 -1.93 -12.27
CA TYR A 55 1.21 -3.00 -12.80
C TYR A 55 2.67 -2.54 -12.78
N LEU A 56 3.43 -3.04 -11.82
CA LEU A 56 4.80 -2.61 -11.54
C LEU A 56 5.81 -3.60 -12.09
N ASP A 57 6.90 -3.13 -12.69
CA ASP A 57 8.01 -3.99 -13.09
C ASP A 57 9.05 -4.19 -11.96
N LYS A 58 10.15 -4.87 -12.30
CA LYS A 58 11.26 -5.15 -11.38
C LYS A 58 11.95 -3.90 -10.82
N HIS A 59 11.81 -2.76 -11.48
CA HIS A 59 12.36 -1.47 -11.10
C HIS A 59 11.30 -0.55 -10.47
N LEU A 60 10.12 -1.08 -10.16
CA LEU A 60 8.98 -0.34 -9.65
C LEU A 60 8.53 0.78 -10.60
N GLU A 61 8.73 0.58 -11.91
CA GLU A 61 8.13 1.45 -12.93
C GLU A 61 6.69 1.00 -13.19
N ILE A 62 5.80 1.98 -13.30
CA ILE A 62 4.39 1.75 -13.59
C ILE A 62 4.27 1.44 -15.09
N ARG A 63 3.94 0.20 -15.41
CA ARG A 63 3.70 -0.29 -16.77
C ARG A 63 2.23 -0.25 -17.18
N GLY A 64 1.33 -0.16 -16.20
CA GLY A 64 -0.09 -0.02 -16.41
C GLY A 64 -0.80 0.46 -15.15
N VAL A 65 -1.96 1.07 -15.35
CA VAL A 65 -2.84 1.55 -14.29
C VAL A 65 -4.25 1.13 -14.65
N ASP A 66 -4.91 0.44 -13.72
CA ASP A 66 -6.34 0.19 -13.77
C ASP A 66 -6.99 0.83 -12.56
N VAL A 67 -8.08 1.56 -12.78
CA VAL A 67 -8.77 2.33 -11.74
C VAL A 67 -10.25 2.01 -11.81
N GLN A 68 -10.77 1.46 -10.71
CA GLN A 68 -12.17 1.12 -10.57
C GLN A 68 -12.78 1.95 -9.44
N LYS A 69 -13.89 2.62 -9.73
CA LYS A 69 -14.73 3.22 -8.69
C LYS A 69 -15.59 2.11 -8.11
N LEU A 70 -15.50 1.91 -6.81
CA LEU A 70 -16.31 0.95 -6.07
C LEU A 70 -17.71 1.56 -5.88
N THR A 71 -18.68 0.96 -6.55
CA THR A 71 -20.12 1.18 -6.37
C THR A 71 -20.71 0.02 -5.57
N ASP A 72 -21.90 0.20 -4.99
CA ASP A 72 -22.53 -0.80 -4.11
C ASP A 72 -22.78 -2.17 -4.79
N ASP A 73 -22.70 -2.23 -6.12
CA ASP A 73 -22.94 -3.44 -6.93
C ASP A 73 -21.66 -4.08 -7.54
N ASP A 74 -20.46 -3.59 -7.21
CA ASP A 74 -19.22 -4.12 -7.82
C ASP A 74 -18.83 -5.49 -7.22
N ILE A 75 -19.19 -6.56 -7.94
CA ILE A 75 -18.75 -7.93 -7.66
C ILE A 75 -17.27 -8.06 -8.05
N PHE A 76 -16.38 -7.89 -7.07
CA PHE A 76 -14.96 -8.21 -7.23
C PHE A 76 -14.76 -9.65 -7.74
N SER A 77 -13.84 -9.85 -8.68
CA SER A 77 -13.39 -11.21 -9.00
C SER A 77 -12.72 -11.86 -7.78
N LYS A 78 -12.80 -13.18 -7.66
CA LYS A 78 -12.22 -13.93 -6.53
C LYS A 78 -10.73 -13.60 -6.32
N ASP A 79 -9.98 -13.44 -7.41
CA ASP A 79 -8.56 -13.12 -7.36
C ASP A 79 -8.30 -11.69 -6.86
N GLN A 80 -9.16 -10.73 -7.23
CA GLN A 80 -9.11 -9.37 -6.68
C GLN A 80 -9.43 -9.38 -5.18
N VAL A 81 -10.46 -10.11 -4.75
CA VAL A 81 -10.80 -10.23 -3.32
C VAL A 81 -9.63 -10.82 -2.54
N VAL A 82 -9.03 -11.91 -3.03
CA VAL A 82 -7.89 -12.55 -2.36
C VAL A 82 -6.71 -11.59 -2.26
N SER A 83 -6.36 -10.90 -3.36
CA SER A 83 -5.24 -9.96 -3.37
C SER A 83 -5.45 -8.76 -2.44
N ILE A 84 -6.65 -8.17 -2.46
CA ILE A 84 -7.04 -7.07 -1.56
C ILE A 84 -6.98 -7.56 -0.11
N THR A 85 -7.58 -8.72 0.19
CA THR A 85 -7.62 -9.28 1.54
C THR A 85 -6.21 -9.57 2.04
N SER A 86 -5.35 -10.18 1.23
CA SER A 86 -3.95 -10.45 1.60
C SER A 86 -3.17 -9.17 1.89
N THR A 87 -3.37 -8.12 1.09
CA THR A 87 -2.73 -6.81 1.30
C THR A 87 -3.21 -6.17 2.61
N LEU A 88 -4.52 -6.18 2.86
CA LEU A 88 -5.10 -5.63 4.09
C LEU A 88 -4.67 -6.41 5.33
N VAL A 89 -4.61 -7.73 5.26
CA VAL A 89 -4.14 -8.58 6.37
C VAL A 89 -2.70 -8.25 6.72
N LYS A 90 -1.84 -8.09 5.71
CA LYS A 90 -0.43 -7.72 5.93
C LYS A 90 -0.32 -6.35 6.61
N GLU A 91 -1.08 -5.36 6.15
CA GLU A 91 -1.09 -4.02 6.75
C GLU A 91 -1.57 -4.06 8.22
N ILE A 92 -2.59 -4.89 8.52
CA ILE A 92 -3.07 -5.09 9.90
C ILE A 92 -1.98 -5.69 10.78
N GLU A 93 -1.21 -6.65 10.26
CA GLU A 93 -0.09 -7.26 10.99
C GLU A 93 1.03 -6.26 11.27
N GLU A 94 1.39 -5.44 10.28
CA GLU A 94 2.39 -4.38 10.43
C GLU A 94 1.94 -3.34 11.47
N LEU A 95 0.70 -2.86 11.39
CA LEU A 95 0.12 -1.93 12.36
C LEU A 95 0.05 -2.52 13.77
N ARG A 96 -0.25 -3.82 13.91
CA ARG A 96 -0.23 -4.51 15.22
C ARG A 96 1.16 -4.50 15.82
N LYS A 97 2.17 -4.83 15.02
CA LYS A 97 3.57 -4.85 15.45
C LYS A 97 4.05 -3.47 15.88
N GLU A 98 3.70 -2.43 15.13
CA GLU A 98 4.00 -1.05 15.53
C GLU A 98 3.32 -0.65 16.83
N ASN A 99 2.04 -1.03 17.02
CA ASN A 99 1.31 -0.73 18.25
C ASN A 99 1.95 -1.39 19.47
N GLU A 100 2.39 -2.65 19.34
CA GLU A 100 3.10 -3.37 20.40
C GLU A 100 4.45 -2.72 20.75
N ASP A 101 5.23 -2.34 19.73
CA ASP A 101 6.51 -1.66 19.93
C ASP A 101 6.32 -0.29 20.60
N LEU A 102 5.35 0.50 20.15
CA LEU A 102 5.01 1.79 20.75
C LEU A 102 4.56 1.63 22.21
N ARG A 103 3.70 0.66 22.52
CA ARG A 103 3.29 0.36 23.92
C ARG A 103 4.48 -0.03 24.79
N SER A 104 5.41 -0.84 24.26
CA SER A 104 6.62 -1.24 24.96
C SER A 104 7.52 -0.05 25.27
N LYS A 105 7.75 0.84 24.29
CA LYS A 105 8.50 2.09 24.46
C LYS A 105 7.83 2.99 25.50
N LEU A 106 6.52 3.16 25.43
CA LEU A 106 5.75 4.02 26.35
C LEU A 106 5.84 3.52 27.79
N LYS A 107 5.79 2.19 28.01
CA LYS A 107 6.02 1.56 29.32
C LYS A 107 7.43 1.79 29.84
N LYS A 108 8.46 1.68 28.99
CA LYS A 108 9.86 1.94 29.37
C LYS A 108 10.07 3.41 29.77
N THR A 109 9.47 4.35 29.04
CA THR A 109 9.60 5.78 29.33
C THR A 109 8.85 6.18 30.60
N THR A 110 7.63 5.67 30.82
CA THR A 110 6.87 5.92 32.07
C THR A 110 7.52 5.32 33.32
N THR A 111 8.29 4.24 33.17
CA THR A 111 9.05 3.65 34.29
C THR A 111 10.33 4.43 34.62
N LYS A 112 10.90 5.19 33.68
CA LYS A 112 12.09 6.04 33.89
C LYS A 112 11.80 7.42 34.50
N VAL A 113 10.52 7.80 34.60
CA VAL A 113 10.06 9.12 35.07
C VAL A 113 9.50 9.04 36.51
N LYS A 114 9.56 7.87 37.15
CA LYS A 114 9.33 7.68 38.59
C LYS A 114 10.65 7.39 39.28
#